data_AF-A0A944SQ13-F1
#
_entry.id   AF-A0A944SQ13-F1
#
_cell.length_a   1.000
_cell.length_b   1.000
_cell.length_c   1.000
_cell.angle_alpha   90.00
_cell.angle_beta   90.00
_cell.angle_gamma   90.00
#
_symmetry.space_group_name_H-M   'P 1'
#
loop_
_entity.id
_entity.type
_entity.pdbx_description
1 polymer ?
#
loop_
_entity_poly.entity_id
_entity_poly.type
_entity_poly.pdbx_seq_one_letter_code
_entity_poly.pdbx_strand_id
1 'polypeptide(L)'
;MDHYSSLKKLLDDDIDCHFFDSIESTSSFLSDTPHSNRTQLCIAREQTSGKGQYGRDWASQKDGSILFSLRKCFSIDTNLNGLSLVIGMAIIKSIEAECQLYGLKIKWPNDVYFKTQKLAGILMENHIHKGFQYVVIGVGVNYQLDEKI
;
A
#
# COMPACT_ATOMS: atom_id res chain seq x y z
N MET A 1 8.31 -4.58 22.26
CA MET A 1 7.81 -5.82 21.61
C MET A 1 8.01 -5.60 20.12
N ASP A 2 8.63 -6.52 19.38
CA ASP A 2 8.74 -6.37 17.93
C ASP A 2 7.37 -6.63 17.31
N HIS A 3 6.62 -5.55 17.03
CA HIS A 3 5.25 -5.62 16.50
C HIS A 3 5.16 -6.35 15.15
N TYR A 4 6.29 -6.57 14.47
CA TYR A 4 6.34 -7.17 13.14
C TYR A 4 6.87 -8.61 13.16
N SER A 5 7.16 -9.20 14.32
CA SER A 5 7.81 -10.51 14.40
C SER A 5 7.04 -11.63 13.69
N SER A 6 5.70 -11.58 13.73
CA SER A 6 4.85 -12.55 13.04
C SER A 6 4.82 -12.30 11.53
N LEU A 7 4.78 -11.03 11.14
CA LEU A 7 4.74 -10.63 9.73
C LEU A 7 6.05 -10.96 9.01
N LYS A 8 7.20 -10.74 9.67
CA LYS A 8 8.52 -11.09 9.13
C LYS A 8 8.64 -12.58 8.77
N LYS A 9 7.89 -13.48 9.43
CA LYS A 9 7.89 -14.92 9.14
C LYS A 9 7.06 -15.30 7.91
N LEU A 10 6.19 -14.40 7.46
CA LEU A 10 5.30 -14.61 6.32
C LEU A 10 5.84 -13.97 5.04
N LEU A 11 6.85 -13.11 5.15
CA LEU A 11 7.46 -12.41 4.03
C LEU A 11 8.59 -13.25 3.45
N ASP A 12 8.69 -13.26 2.13
CA ASP A 12 9.77 -13.95 1.42
C ASP A 12 11.10 -13.25 1.71
N ASP A 13 12.16 -14.04 1.85
CA ASP A 13 13.53 -13.58 2.06
C ASP A 13 14.04 -12.75 0.86
N ASP A 14 13.34 -12.79 -0.29
CA ASP A 14 13.63 -12.00 -1.49
C ASP A 14 13.06 -10.57 -1.47
N ILE A 15 12.30 -10.19 -0.43
CA ILE A 15 11.73 -8.84 -0.25
C ILE A 15 12.57 -8.00 0.73
N ASP A 16 13.03 -6.83 0.29
CA ASP A 16 13.71 -5.87 1.17
C ASP A 16 12.66 -5.12 2.02
N CYS A 17 12.60 -5.43 3.32
CA CYS A 17 11.52 -4.96 4.20
C CYS A 17 11.98 -3.84 5.16
N HIS A 18 11.15 -2.81 5.28
CA HIS A 18 11.32 -1.65 6.15
C HIS A 18 10.08 -1.49 7.04
N PHE A 19 10.29 -1.33 8.35
CA PHE A 19 9.21 -1.29 9.33
C PHE A 19 9.35 -0.06 10.22
N PHE A 20 8.26 0.70 10.41
CA PHE A 20 8.26 1.93 11.18
C PHE A 20 7.05 2.01 12.11
N ASP A 21 7.27 2.39 13.37
CA ASP A 21 6.14 2.72 14.25
C ASP A 21 5.41 3.99 13.81
N SER A 22 6.13 4.96 13.24
CA SER A 22 5.59 6.21 12.69
C SER A 22 6.55 6.76 11.64
N ILE A 23 6.02 7.27 10.54
CA ILE A 23 6.78 7.87 9.42
C ILE A 23 5.91 8.94 8.74
N GLU A 24 6.49 9.82 7.95
CA GLU A 24 5.70 10.77 7.15
C GLU A 24 4.81 10.04 6.13
N SER A 25 5.41 9.20 5.29
CA SER A 25 4.71 8.44 4.27
C SER A 25 5.53 7.24 3.83
N THR A 26 4.92 6.05 3.80
CA THR A 26 5.55 4.81 3.33
C THR A 26 5.89 4.88 1.84
N SER A 27 5.07 5.56 1.03
CA SER A 27 5.34 5.71 -0.41
C SER A 27 6.48 6.69 -0.66
N SER A 28 6.50 7.81 0.05
CA SER A 28 7.60 8.80 -0.05
C SER A 28 8.94 8.17 0.35
N PHE A 29 8.96 7.41 1.45
CA PHE A 29 10.14 6.67 1.87
C PHE A 29 10.67 5.74 0.77
N LEU A 30 9.81 4.96 0.12
CA LEU A 30 10.24 4.05 -0.95
C LEU A 30 10.66 4.78 -2.24
N SER A 31 10.07 5.93 -2.54
CA SER A 31 10.49 6.78 -3.66
C SER A 31 11.91 7.32 -3.47
N ASP A 32 12.28 7.67 -2.23
CA ASP A 32 13.61 8.19 -1.89
C ASP A 32 14.64 7.08 -1.60
N THR A 33 14.18 5.85 -1.40
CA THR A 33 15.05 4.69 -1.15
C THR A 33 15.91 4.39 -2.39
N PRO A 34 17.21 4.08 -2.23
CA PRO A 34 18.07 3.69 -3.35
C PRO A 34 17.48 2.57 -4.20
N HIS A 35 17.75 2.61 -5.50
CA HIS A 35 17.28 1.59 -6.43
C HIS A 35 17.76 0.19 -6.01
N SER A 36 16.82 -0.75 -5.99
CA SER A 36 17.05 -2.19 -5.81
C SER A 36 16.35 -2.95 -6.93
N ASN A 37 16.94 -4.05 -7.37
CA ASN A 37 16.28 -5.00 -8.28
C ASN A 37 15.25 -5.87 -7.55
N ARG A 38 15.34 -5.94 -6.21
CA ARG A 38 14.41 -6.67 -5.37
C ARG A 38 13.13 -5.86 -5.15
N THR A 39 12.05 -6.56 -4.86
CA THR A 39 10.84 -5.91 -4.37
C THR A 39 11.15 -5.28 -3.01
N GLN A 40 10.77 -4.03 -2.80
CA GLN A 40 10.93 -3.36 -1.50
C GLN A 40 9.56 -3.14 -0.88
N LEU A 41 9.45 -3.37 0.43
CA LEU A 41 8.22 -3.23 1.20
C LEU A 41 8.50 -2.28 2.36
N CYS A 42 7.67 -1.24 2.49
CA CYS A 42 7.67 -0.36 3.65
C CYS A 42 6.32 -0.48 4.35
N ILE A 43 6.31 -0.76 5.64
CA ILE A 43 5.10 -0.86 6.45
C ILE A 43 5.24 0.10 7.63
N ALA A 44 4.15 0.81 7.92
CA ALA A 44 4.08 1.68 9.08
C ALA A 44 2.83 1.42 9.90
N ARG A 45 2.91 1.67 11.21
CA ARG A 45 1.71 1.70 12.06
C ARG A 45 0.99 3.04 12.00
N GLU A 46 1.68 4.10 11.60
CA GLU A 46 1.17 5.46 11.50
C GLU A 46 1.87 6.21 10.36
N GLN A 47 1.10 7.02 9.60
CA GLN A 47 1.65 8.02 8.68
C GLN A 47 1.24 9.42 9.13
N THR A 48 2.21 10.29 9.41
CA THR A 48 1.96 11.69 9.82
C THR A 48 1.66 12.62 8.64
N SER A 49 1.98 12.19 7.42
CA SER A 49 1.73 12.93 6.17
C SER A 49 1.41 11.96 5.03
N GLY A 50 0.46 11.06 5.31
CA GLY A 50 0.01 10.03 4.37
C GLY A 50 -0.48 10.65 3.08
N LYS A 51 -0.12 10.05 1.93
CA LYS A 51 -0.44 10.57 0.60
C LYS A 51 -1.62 9.84 -0.02
N GLY A 52 -2.51 10.61 -0.63
CA GLY A 52 -3.59 10.17 -1.50
C GLY A 52 -3.44 10.74 -2.92
N GLN A 53 -4.36 10.35 -3.80
CA GLN A 53 -4.34 10.84 -5.18
C GLN A 53 -4.68 12.33 -5.27
N TYR A 54 -4.09 12.98 -6.28
CA TYR A 54 -4.31 14.39 -6.61
C TYR A 54 -3.95 15.35 -5.45
N GLY A 55 -2.89 15.02 -4.71
CA GLY A 55 -2.39 15.85 -3.61
C GLY A 55 -3.28 15.86 -2.37
N ARG A 56 -4.27 14.96 -2.27
CA ARG A 56 -5.05 14.76 -1.06
C ARG A 56 -4.25 13.99 -0.02
N ASP A 57 -4.55 14.21 1.24
CA ASP A 57 -3.95 13.44 2.32
C ASP A 57 -4.71 12.12 2.55
N TRP A 58 -3.96 11.10 2.94
CA TRP A 58 -4.50 9.88 3.54
C TRP A 58 -4.43 10.03 5.05
N ALA A 59 -5.57 10.31 5.67
CA ALA A 59 -5.67 10.37 7.12
C ALA A 59 -5.40 8.99 7.73
N SER A 60 -4.58 8.95 8.77
CA SER A 60 -4.30 7.72 9.50
C SER A 60 -4.12 8.01 10.97
N GLN A 61 -4.52 7.05 11.79
CA GLN A 61 -4.12 6.96 13.19
C GLN A 61 -3.27 5.74 13.40
N LYS A 62 -2.43 5.79 14.43
CA LYS A 62 -1.62 4.66 14.83
C LYS A 62 -2.49 3.42 15.05
N ASP A 63 -2.14 2.34 14.36
CA ASP A 63 -2.83 1.03 14.39
C ASP A 63 -4.29 1.03 13.89
N GLY A 64 -4.82 2.16 13.39
CA GLY A 64 -6.19 2.24 12.89
C GLY A 64 -6.35 1.80 11.44
N SER A 65 -5.24 1.72 10.71
CA SER A 65 -5.20 1.27 9.32
C SER A 65 -4.00 0.37 9.09
N ILE A 66 -4.12 -0.56 8.15
CA ILE A 66 -2.99 -1.27 7.56
C ILE A 66 -2.37 -0.32 6.54
N LEU A 67 -1.14 0.12 6.77
CA LEU A 67 -0.44 1.10 5.93
C LEU A 67 0.85 0.48 5.41
N PHE A 68 0.95 0.34 4.09
CA PHE A 68 2.17 -0.13 3.48
C PHE A 68 2.39 0.46 2.09
N SER A 69 3.60 0.31 1.59
CA SER A 69 3.92 0.57 0.20
C SER A 69 4.86 -0.50 -0.33
N LEU A 70 4.70 -0.81 -1.62
CA LEU A 70 5.56 -1.71 -2.36
C LEU A 70 6.26 -0.95 -3.48
N ARG A 71 7.57 -1.16 -3.64
CA ARG A 71 8.29 -0.73 -4.84
C ARG A 71 8.65 -1.94 -5.67
N LYS A 72 8.20 -1.95 -6.93
CA LYS A 72 8.48 -3.03 -7.87
C LYS A 72 9.02 -2.49 -9.18
N CYS A 73 10.13 -3.07 -9.63
CA CYS A 73 10.72 -2.80 -10.93
C CYS A 73 10.06 -3.65 -12.03
N PHE A 74 9.89 -3.04 -13.20
CA PHE A 74 9.35 -3.64 -14.41
C PHE A 74 10.26 -3.29 -15.60
N SER A 75 10.16 -4.06 -16.69
CA SER A 75 10.76 -3.67 -17.96
C SER A 75 10.16 -2.36 -18.46
N ILE A 76 10.96 -1.54 -19.15
CA ILE A 76 10.60 -0.18 -19.55
C ILE A 76 9.30 -0.09 -20.37
N ASP A 77 9.02 -1.12 -21.18
CA ASP A 77 7.85 -1.18 -22.06
C ASP A 77 6.64 -1.89 -21.41
N THR A 78 6.71 -2.19 -20.11
CA THR A 78 5.61 -2.87 -19.42
C THR A 78 4.41 -1.93 -19.31
N ASN A 79 3.30 -2.32 -19.92
CA ASN A 79 2.04 -1.62 -19.76
C ASN A 79 1.43 -1.92 -18.38
N LEU A 80 1.34 -0.89 -17.54
CA LEU A 80 0.82 -1.00 -16.17
C LEU A 80 -0.66 -0.59 -16.07
N ASN A 81 -1.34 -0.36 -17.19
CA ASN A 81 -2.76 -0.04 -17.20
C ASN A 81 -3.54 -1.17 -16.54
N GLY A 82 -4.38 -0.80 -15.58
CA GLY A 82 -5.19 -1.76 -14.82
C GLY A 82 -4.46 -2.44 -13.65
N LEU A 83 -3.17 -2.15 -13.41
CA LEU A 83 -2.46 -2.69 -12.24
C LEU A 83 -3.18 -2.33 -10.92
N SER A 84 -3.76 -1.14 -10.81
CA SER A 84 -4.57 -0.75 -9.66
C SER A 84 -5.80 -1.64 -9.44
N LEU A 85 -6.41 -2.16 -10.52
CA LEU A 85 -7.53 -3.10 -10.43
C LEU A 85 -7.06 -4.47 -9.96
N VAL A 86 -5.88 -4.92 -10.40
CA VAL A 86 -5.26 -6.16 -9.92
C VAL A 86 -4.98 -6.06 -8.41
N ILE A 87 -4.41 -4.93 -7.97
CA ILE A 87 -4.16 -4.67 -6.54
C ILE A 87 -5.47 -4.61 -5.76
N GLY A 88 -6.48 -3.89 -6.26
CA GLY A 88 -7.80 -3.81 -5.63
C GLY A 88 -8.45 -5.18 -5.49
N MET A 89 -8.34 -6.04 -6.51
CA MET A 89 -8.84 -7.41 -6.46
C MET A 89 -8.06 -8.27 -5.46
N ALA A 90 -6.74 -8.11 -5.37
CA ALA A 90 -5.92 -8.81 -4.38
C ALA A 90 -6.30 -8.42 -2.94
N ILE A 91 -6.55 -7.13 -2.69
CA ILE A 91 -7.05 -6.64 -1.40
C ILE A 91 -8.41 -7.27 -1.07
N ILE A 92 -9.37 -7.23 -2.01
CA ILE A 92 -10.71 -7.82 -1.83
C ILE A 92 -10.61 -9.30 -1.50
N LYS A 93 -9.88 -10.07 -2.30
CA LYS A 93 -9.72 -11.53 -2.10
C LYS A 93 -9.09 -11.85 -0.74
N SER A 94 -8.10 -11.07 -0.32
CA SER A 94 -7.44 -11.26 0.97
C SER A 94 -8.40 -11.01 2.13
N ILE A 95 -9.16 -9.91 2.07
CA ILE A 95 -10.13 -9.57 3.12
C ILE A 95 -11.30 -10.58 3.15
N GLU A 96 -11.79 -11.02 2.00
CA GLU A 96 -12.85 -12.04 1.92
C GLU A 96 -12.40 -13.38 2.51
N ALA A 97 -11.15 -13.79 2.25
CA ALA A 97 -10.60 -15.04 2.76
C ALA A 97 -10.34 -15.00 4.27
N GLU A 98 -9.69 -13.94 4.75
CA GLU A 98 -9.24 -13.85 6.15
C GLU A 98 -10.35 -13.39 7.11
N CYS A 99 -11.24 -12.51 6.64
CA CYS A 99 -12.26 -11.89 7.50
C CYS A 99 -13.69 -12.37 7.22
N GLN A 100 -13.89 -13.22 6.19
CA GLN A 100 -15.22 -13.65 5.74
C GLN A 100 -16.17 -12.47 5.42
N LEU A 101 -15.60 -11.34 5.00
CA LEU A 101 -16.33 -10.10 4.70
C LEU A 101 -16.57 -9.96 3.20
N TYR A 102 -17.78 -10.29 2.76
CA TYR A 102 -18.17 -10.29 1.34
C TYR A 102 -18.86 -9.00 0.91
N GLY A 103 -18.85 -8.74 -0.40
CA GLY A 103 -19.57 -7.60 -1.00
C GLY A 103 -18.73 -6.33 -1.11
N LEU A 104 -17.41 -6.47 -0.99
CA LEU A 104 -16.45 -5.42 -1.32
C LEU A 104 -16.49 -5.13 -2.82
N LYS A 105 -16.31 -3.86 -3.18
CA LYS A 105 -16.37 -3.41 -4.58
C LYS A 105 -15.19 -2.50 -4.88
N ILE A 106 -14.65 -2.63 -6.08
CA ILE A 106 -13.69 -1.64 -6.61
C ILE A 106 -14.49 -0.45 -7.12
N LYS A 107 -14.26 0.72 -6.51
CA LYS A 107 -14.63 2.00 -7.11
C LYS A 107 -13.46 2.43 -7.98
N TRP A 108 -13.66 2.31 -9.29
CA TRP A 108 -12.63 2.64 -10.27
C TRP A 108 -12.14 4.09 -10.09
N PRO A 109 -10.82 4.35 -10.16
CA PRO A 109 -9.77 3.39 -10.56
C PRO A 109 -9.05 2.69 -9.40
N ASN A 110 -9.13 3.19 -8.16
CA ASN A 110 -8.09 2.92 -7.15
C ASN A 110 -8.62 2.75 -5.72
N ASP A 111 -9.93 2.65 -5.53
CA ASP A 111 -10.51 2.56 -4.19
C ASP A 111 -11.29 1.25 -4.01
N VAL A 112 -11.23 0.68 -2.81
CA VAL A 112 -12.09 -0.43 -2.40
C VAL A 112 -13.12 0.09 -1.42
N TYR A 113 -14.38 -0.26 -1.68
CA TYR A 113 -15.53 0.17 -0.90
C TYR A 113 -16.22 -1.04 -0.28
N PHE A 114 -16.74 -0.84 0.93
CA PHE A 114 -17.73 -1.70 1.54
C PHE A 114 -19.03 -0.92 1.69
N LYS A 115 -20.12 -1.42 1.10
CA LYS A 115 -21.37 -0.66 0.94
C LYS A 115 -21.11 0.68 0.25
N THR A 116 -21.31 1.80 0.94
CA THR A 116 -21.13 3.17 0.44
C THR A 116 -19.88 3.86 0.97
N GLN A 117 -19.11 3.18 1.84
CA GLN A 117 -17.96 3.75 2.53
C GLN A 117 -16.65 3.23 1.93
N LYS A 118 -15.65 4.12 1.87
CA LYS A 118 -14.32 3.76 1.40
C LYS A 118 -13.60 2.95 2.49
N LEU A 119 -13.21 1.73 2.15
CA LEU A 119 -12.45 0.84 3.02
C LEU A 119 -10.94 0.95 2.77
N ALA A 120 -10.53 0.97 1.49
CA ALA A 120 -9.13 1.06 1.13
C ALA A 120 -8.89 2.04 -0.01
N GLY A 121 -7.68 2.60 -0.05
CA GLY A 121 -7.17 3.40 -1.14
C GLY A 121 -5.84 2.85 -1.66
N ILE A 122 -5.66 2.95 -2.97
CA ILE A 122 -4.45 2.54 -3.67
C ILE A 122 -3.84 3.78 -4.31
N LEU A 123 -2.58 4.05 -4.03
CA LEU A 123 -1.79 5.10 -4.64
C LEU A 123 -0.77 4.47 -5.57
N MET A 124 -0.72 4.90 -6.83
CA MET A 124 0.21 4.41 -7.83
C MET A 124 1.08 5.56 -8.29
N GLU A 125 2.39 5.46 -8.07
CA GLU A 125 3.39 6.43 -8.51
C GLU A 125 4.35 5.71 -9.46
N ASN A 126 4.28 6.01 -10.76
CA ASN A 126 5.13 5.41 -11.79
C ASN A 126 6.36 6.30 -12.05
N HIS A 127 7.53 5.68 -12.12
CA HIS A 127 8.80 6.36 -12.31
C HIS A 127 9.65 5.65 -13.35
N ILE A 128 10.39 6.44 -14.13
CA ILE A 128 11.43 5.95 -15.03
C ILE A 128 12.78 6.44 -14.53
N HIS A 129 13.71 5.53 -14.31
CA HIS A 129 15.07 5.87 -13.87
C HIS A 129 16.10 5.02 -14.61
N LYS A 130 17.06 5.67 -15.29
CA LYS A 130 18.19 5.03 -15.99
C LYS A 130 17.80 3.84 -16.87
N GLY A 131 16.68 3.94 -17.60
CA GLY A 131 16.20 2.90 -18.51
C GLY A 131 15.36 1.79 -17.86
N PHE A 132 15.04 1.90 -16.56
CA PHE A 132 14.12 1.00 -15.87
C PHE A 132 12.83 1.74 -15.49
N GLN A 133 11.72 1.01 -15.52
CA GLN A 133 10.44 1.47 -14.98
C GLN A 133 10.28 0.86 -13.58
N TYR A 134 9.85 1.65 -12.60
CA TYR A 134 9.40 1.12 -11.33
C TYR A 134 8.15 1.84 -10.85
N VAL A 135 7.39 1.14 -10.04
CA VAL A 135 6.16 1.66 -9.44
C VAL A 135 6.28 1.61 -7.94
N VAL A 136 5.91 2.71 -7.28
CA VAL A 136 5.60 2.72 -5.86
C VAL A 136 4.08 2.61 -5.70
N ILE A 137 3.65 1.57 -5.00
CA ILE A 137 2.26 1.19 -4.78
C ILE A 137 1.97 1.41 -3.31
N GLY A 138 1.32 2.52 -2.96
CA GLY A 138 0.82 2.77 -1.61
C GLY A 138 -0.53 2.12 -1.40
N VAL A 139 -0.71 1.44 -0.27
CA VAL A 139 -1.98 0.84 0.13
C VAL A 139 -2.30 1.26 1.57
N GLY A 140 -3.50 1.83 1.74
CA GLY A 140 -4.10 2.07 3.04
C GLY A 140 -5.41 1.33 3.14
N VAL A 141 -5.57 0.48 4.17
CA VAL A 141 -6.84 -0.23 4.46
C VAL A 141 -7.30 0.15 5.86
N ASN A 142 -8.49 0.71 5.97
CA ASN A 142 -9.06 1.10 7.25
C ASN A 142 -9.49 -0.15 8.03
N TYR A 143 -9.09 -0.21 9.29
CA TYR A 143 -9.46 -1.28 10.22
C TYR A 143 -10.36 -0.75 11.33
N GLN A 144 -9.83 0.19 12.11
CA GLN A 144 -10.55 0.83 13.21
C GLN A 144 -10.11 2.30 13.25
N LEU A 145 -10.94 3.17 12.68
CA LEU A 145 -10.74 4.62 12.73
C LEU A 145 -11.59 5.20 13.87
N ASP A 146 -11.03 6.16 14.60
CA ASP A 146 -11.79 6.94 15.56
C ASP A 146 -12.74 7.86 14.80
N GLU A 147 -13.93 8.15 15.36
CA GLU A 147 -14.96 8.99 14.73
C GLU A 147 -14.49 10.43 14.39
N LYS A 148 -13.31 10.82 14.86
CA LYS A 148 -12.71 12.16 14.70
C LYS A 148 -11.80 12.27 13.47
N ILE A 149 -11.64 11.21 12.68
CA ILE A 149 -10.75 11.12 11.51
C ILE A 149 -11.54 11.05 10.22
#